data_AF-A0A8T3V4W3-F1
#
_entry.id   AF-A0A8T3V4W3-F1
#
_cell.length_a   1.000
_cell.length_b   1.000
_cell.length_c   1.000
_cell.angle_alpha   90.00
_cell.angle_beta   90.00
_cell.angle_gamma   90.00
#
_symmetry.space_group_name_H-M   'P 1'
#
loop_
_entity.id
_entity.type
_entity.pdbx_description
1 polymer ?
#
loop_
_entity_poly.entity_id
_entity_poly.type
_entity_poly.pdbx_seq_one_letter_code
_entity_poly.pdbx_strand_id
1 'polypeptide(L)'
;MTSQYKICNECGEKVDVDYNFCPNCKSQSFRQSNMPAKARKSNPSVIHSLLYWNHDGEYVIAKTKVASIGVFLLFLFFALTDRDWLAAIALGAIFSILTYFVGYGIHSYRGKPKDAVLENNDYGLIDDLKHFIFYWQNKNTGEFVLSKTKVISSALFALLFIADAFVSHFNIFAMYVVAIMFTAPPFAVGCVIHKITNPNPTNPPHRIESKKPKEIKEVKKVEEKPKAPQMDKTLIPEFENYKAKISTLNAEFNAKDKVARELIEKRFQPPQLTYTRFISLVDKSRKIFVRESESAMNILNLATEDSPRVDSEIKSKISMLKAIISKMDDLTNELVLTMDSADDGDVNVLIDDMEDVIGSIKDYK
;
A
#
# COMPACT_ATOMS: atom_id res chain seq x y z
N MET A 1 16.08 -24.00 -17.05
CA MET A 1 16.36 -22.75 -17.80
C MET A 1 15.06 -22.33 -18.45
N THR A 2 14.44 -21.24 -17.99
CA THR A 2 13.26 -20.67 -18.66
C THR A 2 13.79 -19.80 -19.81
N SER A 3 13.58 -20.23 -21.06
CA SER A 3 13.95 -19.44 -22.23
C SER A 3 13.19 -18.13 -22.20
N GLN A 4 13.92 -17.03 -22.34
CA GLN A 4 13.30 -15.72 -22.55
C GLN A 4 12.68 -15.73 -23.95
N TYR A 5 11.55 -15.07 -24.14
CA TYR A 5 10.92 -14.94 -25.45
C TYR A 5 10.41 -13.52 -25.66
N LYS A 6 10.41 -13.08 -26.91
CA LYS A 6 9.78 -11.85 -27.39
C LYS A 6 8.56 -12.20 -28.24
N ILE A 7 7.60 -11.29 -28.33
CA ILE A 7 6.37 -11.51 -29.09
C ILE A 7 6.44 -10.68 -30.37
N CYS A 8 6.24 -11.30 -31.52
CA CYS A 8 6.18 -10.56 -32.79
C CYS A 8 4.96 -9.62 -32.80
N ASN A 9 5.17 -8.36 -33.17
CA ASN A 9 4.08 -7.39 -33.23
C ASN A 9 3.11 -7.65 -34.39
N GLU A 10 3.58 -8.26 -35.48
CA GLU A 10 2.77 -8.51 -36.68
C GLU A 10 1.88 -9.76 -36.56
N CYS A 11 2.44 -10.88 -36.09
CA CYS A 11 1.71 -12.16 -36.07
C CYS A 11 1.45 -12.72 -34.66
N GLY A 12 1.95 -12.06 -33.60
CA GLY A 12 1.76 -12.52 -32.22
C GLY A 12 2.55 -13.76 -31.81
N GLU A 13 3.39 -14.31 -32.69
CA GLU A 13 4.20 -15.51 -32.43
C GLU A 13 5.23 -15.25 -31.32
N LYS A 14 5.45 -16.26 -30.45
CA LYS A 14 6.52 -16.22 -29.45
C LYS A 14 7.84 -16.65 -30.10
N VAL A 15 8.83 -15.77 -30.06
CA VAL A 15 10.12 -15.95 -30.70
C VAL A 15 11.20 -15.88 -29.65
N ASP A 16 12.20 -16.76 -29.72
CA ASP A 16 13.35 -16.70 -28.81
C ASP A 16 14.10 -15.36 -28.98
N VAL A 17 14.69 -14.85 -27.90
CA VAL A 17 15.31 -13.52 -27.88
C VAL A 17 16.47 -13.43 -28.87
N ASP A 18 17.15 -14.55 -29.12
CA ASP A 18 18.31 -14.64 -30.02
C ASP A 18 17.99 -14.46 -31.51
N TYR A 19 16.71 -14.54 -31.92
CA TYR A 19 16.33 -14.40 -33.33
C TYR A 19 16.07 -12.95 -33.73
N ASN A 20 16.80 -12.42 -34.71
CA ASN A 20 16.62 -11.03 -35.16
C ASN A 20 15.36 -10.79 -36.02
N PHE A 21 14.65 -11.84 -36.41
CA PHE A 21 13.43 -11.75 -37.23
C PHE A 21 12.45 -12.85 -36.82
N CYS A 22 11.15 -12.59 -36.98
CA CYS A 22 10.14 -13.59 -36.69
C CYS A 22 10.27 -14.75 -37.68
N PRO A 23 10.42 -16.01 -37.24
CA PRO A 23 10.55 -17.14 -38.15
C PRO A 23 9.30 -17.34 -39.00
N ASN A 24 8.12 -16.94 -38.49
CA ASN A 24 6.82 -17.09 -39.15
C ASN A 24 6.57 -15.99 -40.19
N CYS A 25 6.64 -14.70 -39.81
CA CYS A 25 6.27 -13.59 -40.71
C CYS A 25 7.45 -12.72 -41.19
N LYS A 26 8.70 -13.07 -40.82
CA LYS A 26 9.93 -12.33 -41.14
C LYS A 26 10.00 -10.88 -40.63
N SER A 27 9.02 -10.42 -39.87
CA SER A 27 9.04 -9.09 -39.24
C SER A 27 10.17 -8.95 -38.22
N GLN A 28 10.78 -7.77 -38.19
CA GLN A 28 11.76 -7.36 -37.17
C GLN A 28 11.11 -6.61 -36.00
N SER A 29 9.78 -6.41 -36.05
CA SER A 29 9.02 -5.71 -35.03
C SER A 29 8.62 -6.67 -33.91
N PHE A 30 9.16 -6.44 -32.72
CA PHE A 30 8.88 -7.22 -31.53
C PHE A 30 8.47 -6.34 -30.37
N ARG A 31 7.52 -6.82 -29.56
CA ARG A 31 7.30 -6.33 -28.20
C ARG A 31 7.93 -7.31 -27.23
N GLN A 32 8.71 -6.79 -26.29
CA GLN A 32 9.12 -7.61 -25.16
C GLN A 32 7.86 -8.00 -24.40
N SER A 33 7.69 -9.29 -24.11
CA SER A 33 6.71 -9.65 -23.10
C SER A 33 7.22 -9.03 -21.80
N ASN A 34 6.45 -8.15 -21.19
CA ASN A 34 6.69 -7.67 -19.83
C ASN A 34 6.49 -8.83 -18.85
N MET A 35 7.31 -9.87 -18.94
CA MET A 35 7.70 -10.54 -17.71
C MET A 35 8.61 -9.54 -17.03
N PRO A 36 8.23 -9.02 -15.84
CA PRO A 36 9.12 -8.13 -15.10
C PRO A 36 10.48 -8.82 -15.07
N ALA A 37 11.50 -8.13 -15.55
CA ALA A 37 12.87 -8.61 -15.44
C ALA A 37 13.02 -9.04 -13.99
N LYS A 38 13.18 -10.35 -13.73
CA LYS A 38 13.44 -10.86 -12.38
C LYS A 38 14.62 -10.04 -11.88
N ALA A 39 14.33 -9.08 -10.99
CA ALA A 39 15.31 -8.14 -10.51
C ALA A 39 16.53 -8.95 -10.09
N ARG A 40 17.71 -8.56 -10.60
CA ARG A 40 18.95 -9.28 -10.38
C ARG A 40 19.11 -9.39 -8.86
N LYS A 41 18.86 -10.60 -8.33
CA LYS A 41 18.68 -10.84 -6.89
C LYS A 41 19.93 -10.37 -6.16
N SER A 42 19.84 -9.27 -5.42
CA SER A 42 20.75 -9.07 -4.30
C SER A 42 20.54 -10.24 -3.36
N ASN A 43 21.63 -10.83 -2.85
CA ASN A 43 21.52 -11.89 -1.86
C ASN A 43 20.66 -11.37 -0.70
N PRO A 44 19.61 -12.10 -0.29
CA PRO A 44 18.78 -11.68 0.83
C PRO A 44 19.68 -11.48 2.06
N SER A 45 19.44 -10.40 2.79
CA SER A 45 20.08 -10.23 4.09
C SER A 45 19.75 -11.43 4.99
N VAL A 46 20.61 -11.70 5.99
CA VAL A 46 20.40 -12.79 6.95
C VAL A 46 19.03 -12.65 7.65
N ILE A 47 18.63 -11.42 7.97
CA ILE A 47 17.34 -11.08 8.56
C ILE A 47 16.19 -11.47 7.61
N HIS A 48 16.31 -11.15 6.33
CA HIS A 48 15.30 -11.53 5.33
C HIS A 48 15.18 -13.06 5.21
N SER A 49 16.30 -13.78 5.19
CA SER A 49 16.31 -15.25 5.14
C SER A 49 15.66 -15.88 6.39
N LEU A 50 15.90 -15.28 7.56
CA LEU A 50 15.38 -15.74 8.84
C LEU A 50 13.89 -15.46 9.03
N LEU A 51 13.37 -14.33 8.53
CA LEU A 51 12.02 -13.88 8.87
C LEU A 51 11.02 -13.99 7.73
N TYR A 52 11.48 -14.17 6.48
CA TYR A 52 10.61 -14.16 5.31
C TYR A 52 10.68 -15.47 4.52
N TRP A 53 9.60 -15.79 3.82
CA TRP A 53 9.57 -16.77 2.74
C TRP A 53 9.76 -16.05 1.41
N ASN A 54 10.54 -16.63 0.51
CA ASN A 54 10.64 -16.15 -0.86
C ASN A 54 9.62 -16.90 -1.72
N HIS A 55 8.60 -16.20 -2.19
CA HIS A 55 7.60 -16.71 -3.11
C HIS A 55 7.77 -16.02 -4.46
N ASP A 56 8.37 -16.73 -5.43
CA ASP A 56 8.52 -16.29 -6.82
C ASP A 56 9.20 -14.92 -7.05
N GLY A 57 9.92 -14.41 -6.05
CA GLY A 57 10.59 -13.11 -6.09
C GLY A 57 10.13 -12.13 -5.01
N GLU A 58 9.01 -12.41 -4.35
CA GLU A 58 8.44 -11.59 -3.29
C GLU A 58 8.80 -12.16 -1.91
N TYR A 59 9.10 -11.28 -0.95
CA TYR A 59 9.39 -11.65 0.43
C TYR A 59 8.14 -11.47 1.28
N VAL A 60 7.64 -12.55 1.86
CA VAL A 60 6.47 -12.52 2.74
C VAL A 60 6.90 -12.96 4.13
N ILE A 61 6.49 -12.23 5.17
CA ILE A 61 6.78 -12.63 6.56
C ILE A 61 6.35 -14.07 6.79
N ALA A 62 7.32 -14.88 7.17
CA ALA A 62 7.13 -16.25 7.57
C ALA A 62 6.62 -16.28 9.02
N LYS A 63 5.30 -16.24 9.21
CA LYS A 63 4.65 -16.33 10.54
C LYS A 63 5.22 -17.47 11.40
N THR A 64 5.56 -18.58 10.77
CA THR A 64 6.13 -19.77 11.39
C THR A 64 7.57 -19.57 11.85
N LYS A 65 8.41 -18.88 11.06
CA LYS A 65 9.78 -18.53 11.43
C LYS A 65 9.79 -17.47 12.53
N VAL A 66 8.94 -16.45 12.42
CA VAL A 66 8.77 -15.42 13.47
C VAL A 66 8.37 -16.07 14.80
N ALA A 67 7.37 -16.96 14.79
CA ALA A 67 6.96 -17.68 15.99
C ALA A 67 8.08 -18.55 16.58
N SER A 68 8.80 -19.30 15.73
CA SER A 68 9.92 -20.14 16.13
C SER A 68 11.06 -19.33 16.77
N ILE A 69 11.43 -18.19 16.17
CA ILE A 69 12.44 -17.28 16.74
C ILE A 69 11.93 -16.67 18.05
N GLY A 70 10.66 -16.25 18.12
CA GLY A 70 10.06 -15.72 19.34
C GLY A 70 10.10 -16.72 20.50
N VAL A 71 9.76 -17.99 20.24
CA VAL A 71 9.88 -19.07 21.24
C VAL A 71 11.34 -19.22 21.70
N PHE A 72 12.30 -19.23 20.78
CA PHE A 72 13.70 -19.35 21.15
C PHE A 72 14.18 -18.17 22.02
N LEU A 73 13.84 -16.93 21.64
CA LEU A 73 14.21 -15.72 22.39
C LEU A 73 13.57 -15.70 23.78
N LEU A 74 12.35 -16.21 23.92
CA LEU A 74 11.67 -16.33 25.20
C LEU A 74 12.39 -17.32 26.13
N PHE A 75 12.84 -18.47 25.63
CA PHE A 75 13.65 -19.41 26.41
C PHE A 75 15.08 -18.89 26.66
N LEU A 76 15.65 -18.13 25.74
CA LEU A 76 16.93 -17.47 25.94
C LEU A 76 16.83 -16.44 27.08
N PHE A 77 15.71 -15.71 27.15
CA PHE A 77 15.43 -14.81 28.27
C PHE A 77 15.36 -15.57 29.61
N PHE A 78 14.72 -16.75 29.65
CA PHE A 78 14.75 -17.60 30.85
C PHE A 78 16.13 -18.08 31.23
N ALA A 79 16.95 -18.40 30.23
CA ALA A 79 18.33 -18.80 30.48
C ALA A 79 19.14 -17.68 31.17
N LEU A 80 18.74 -16.40 31.04
CA LEU A 80 19.39 -15.30 31.74
C LEU A 80 18.99 -15.21 33.23
N THR A 81 17.84 -15.76 33.60
CA THR A 81 17.28 -15.66 34.95
C THR A 81 17.37 -16.96 35.77
N ASP A 82 17.51 -18.11 35.10
CA ASP A 82 17.51 -19.43 35.73
C ASP A 82 18.95 -19.93 36.01
N ARG A 83 19.10 -20.71 37.08
CA ARG A 83 20.35 -21.37 37.44
C ARG A 83 20.72 -22.48 36.44
N ASP A 84 19.71 -23.10 35.82
CA ASP A 84 19.86 -24.16 34.82
C ASP A 84 19.73 -23.62 33.38
N TRP A 85 20.44 -22.52 33.10
CA TRP A 85 20.42 -21.82 31.81
C TRP A 85 20.67 -22.73 30.59
N LEU A 86 21.51 -23.76 30.73
CA LEU A 86 21.76 -24.75 29.66
C LEU A 86 20.49 -25.55 29.29
N ALA A 87 19.71 -25.96 30.29
CA ALA A 87 18.47 -26.69 30.07
C ALA A 87 17.44 -25.78 29.39
N ALA A 88 17.35 -24.52 29.80
CA ALA A 88 16.48 -23.53 29.18
C ALA A 88 16.83 -23.30 27.69
N ILE A 89 18.12 -23.15 27.35
CA ILE A 89 18.56 -23.03 25.95
C ILE A 89 18.23 -24.30 25.15
N ALA A 90 18.50 -25.49 25.70
CA ALA A 90 18.24 -26.76 25.03
C ALA A 90 16.74 -26.95 24.75
N LEU A 91 15.88 -26.69 25.74
CA LEU A 91 14.43 -26.72 25.59
C LEU A 91 13.95 -25.66 24.58
N GLY A 92 14.50 -24.44 24.63
CA GLY A 92 14.20 -23.38 23.68
C GLY A 92 14.48 -23.78 22.24
N ALA A 93 15.63 -24.42 21.99
CA ALA A 93 15.97 -24.95 20.67
C ALA A 93 14.99 -26.05 20.22
N ILE A 94 14.68 -27.01 21.10
CA ILE A 94 13.74 -28.10 20.80
C ILE A 94 12.35 -27.56 20.45
N PHE A 95 11.79 -26.68 21.29
CA PHE A 95 10.46 -26.10 21.08
C PHE A 95 10.43 -25.17 19.86
N SER A 96 11.50 -24.41 19.61
CA SER A 96 11.61 -23.57 18.43
C SER A 96 11.58 -24.39 17.13
N ILE A 97 12.34 -25.48 17.08
CA ILE A 97 12.37 -26.42 15.96
C ILE A 97 10.99 -27.06 15.77
N LEU A 98 10.36 -27.53 16.85
CA LEU A 98 9.03 -28.15 16.80
C LEU A 98 7.97 -27.16 16.30
N THR A 99 8.00 -25.92 16.80
CA THR A 99 7.11 -24.84 16.35
C THR A 99 7.28 -24.55 14.87
N TYR A 100 8.53 -24.50 14.39
CA TYR A 100 8.83 -24.31 12.97
C TYR A 100 8.24 -25.45 12.12
N PHE A 101 8.46 -26.71 12.50
CA PHE A 101 7.97 -27.87 11.74
C PHE A 101 6.45 -27.97 11.72
N VAL A 102 5.78 -27.75 12.86
CA VAL A 102 4.31 -27.70 12.94
C VAL A 102 3.78 -26.59 12.05
N GLY A 103 4.36 -25.39 12.16
CA GLY A 103 4.01 -24.25 11.33
C GLY A 103 4.22 -24.51 9.84
N TYR A 104 5.36 -25.09 9.47
CA TYR A 104 5.70 -25.47 8.11
C TYR A 104 4.72 -26.51 7.55
N GLY A 105 4.33 -27.51 8.36
CA GLY A 105 3.31 -28.50 7.99
C GLY A 105 1.95 -27.84 7.70
N ILE A 106 1.50 -26.94 8.57
CA ILE A 106 0.26 -26.17 8.36
C ILE A 106 0.34 -25.32 7.08
N HIS A 107 1.48 -24.67 6.85
CA HIS A 107 1.72 -23.86 5.66
C HIS A 107 1.70 -24.71 4.39
N SER A 108 2.39 -25.86 4.40
CA SER A 108 2.45 -26.80 3.28
C SER A 108 1.06 -27.40 2.97
N TYR A 109 0.24 -27.65 3.99
CA TYR A 109 -1.11 -28.18 3.83
C TYR A 109 -2.08 -27.16 3.24
N ARG A 110 -1.89 -25.86 3.51
CA ARG A 110 -2.78 -24.79 3.02
C ARG A 110 -2.64 -24.49 1.53
N GLY A 111 -1.69 -25.13 0.83
CA GLY A 111 -1.41 -24.85 -0.57
C GLY A 111 -0.76 -23.47 -0.78
N LYS A 112 -0.12 -23.28 -1.93
CA LYS A 112 0.36 -21.94 -2.32
C LYS A 112 -0.84 -21.00 -2.41
N PRO A 113 -0.82 -19.81 -1.78
CA PRO A 113 -1.87 -18.81 -1.98
C PRO A 113 -1.82 -18.39 -3.46
N LYS A 114 -2.71 -18.94 -4.29
CA LYS A 114 -2.74 -18.63 -5.72
C LYS A 114 -3.34 -17.25 -6.01
N ASP A 115 -4.10 -16.70 -5.05
CA ASP A 115 -4.95 -15.52 -5.24
C ASP A 115 -4.85 -14.49 -4.10
N ALA A 116 -3.90 -14.63 -3.17
CA ALA A 116 -3.69 -13.56 -2.19
C ALA A 116 -2.93 -12.43 -2.90
N VAL A 117 -3.57 -11.26 -3.01
CA VAL A 117 -2.88 -10.02 -3.39
C VAL A 117 -1.87 -9.76 -2.28
N LEU A 118 -0.64 -10.20 -2.51
CA LEU A 118 0.50 -9.87 -1.68
C LEU A 118 0.90 -8.47 -2.13
N GLU A 119 0.40 -7.45 -1.45
CA GLU A 119 1.06 -6.15 -1.55
C GLU A 119 2.51 -6.35 -1.13
N ASN A 120 3.41 -5.87 -1.97
CA ASN A 120 4.85 -5.94 -1.79
C ASN A 120 5.20 -4.97 -0.65
N ASN A 121 4.95 -5.42 0.57
CA ASN A 121 4.97 -4.59 1.76
C ASN A 121 6.41 -4.47 2.26
N ASP A 122 7.14 -3.52 1.69
CA ASP A 122 8.47 -3.13 2.14
C ASP A 122 8.39 -2.14 3.33
N TYR A 123 7.42 -2.35 4.25
CA TYR A 123 7.22 -1.50 5.43
C TYR A 123 8.37 -1.61 6.44
N GLY A 124 9.28 -2.58 6.24
CA GLY A 124 10.37 -2.86 7.15
C GLY A 124 9.94 -3.71 8.35
N LEU A 125 10.92 -4.37 8.98
CA LEU A 125 10.69 -5.43 9.96
C LEU A 125 9.79 -5.04 11.15
N ILE A 126 9.92 -3.80 11.64
CA ILE A 126 9.17 -3.35 12.82
C ILE A 126 7.69 -3.21 12.50
N ASP A 127 7.35 -2.57 11.39
CA ASP A 127 5.95 -2.42 10.96
C ASP A 127 5.35 -3.77 10.59
N ASP A 128 6.13 -4.61 9.93
CA ASP A 128 5.80 -6.00 9.64
C ASP A 128 5.45 -6.81 10.91
N LEU A 129 6.24 -6.63 11.98
CA LEU A 129 5.98 -7.25 13.27
C LEU A 129 4.75 -6.64 13.95
N LYS A 130 4.58 -5.31 13.87
CA LYS A 130 3.40 -4.59 14.37
C LYS A 130 2.13 -5.09 13.70
N HIS A 131 2.12 -5.21 12.37
CA HIS A 131 1.01 -5.77 11.60
C HIS A 131 0.72 -7.22 12.00
N PHE A 132 1.78 -8.03 12.17
CA PHE A 132 1.62 -9.41 12.62
C PHE A 132 0.97 -9.49 14.01
N ILE A 133 1.41 -8.67 14.96
CA ILE A 133 0.98 -8.72 16.36
C ILE A 133 -0.41 -8.07 16.54
N PHE A 134 -0.70 -6.95 15.88
CA PHE A 134 -1.90 -6.16 16.22
C PHE A 134 -2.99 -6.16 15.15
N TYR A 135 -2.68 -6.50 13.89
CA TYR A 135 -3.61 -6.32 12.79
C TYR A 135 -4.03 -7.64 12.15
N TRP A 136 -5.23 -7.67 11.59
CA TRP A 136 -5.64 -8.68 10.63
C TRP A 136 -5.49 -8.13 9.22
N GLN A 137 -4.99 -8.95 8.29
CA GLN A 137 -4.95 -8.58 6.89
C GLN A 137 -6.23 -9.06 6.20
N ASN A 138 -6.91 -8.15 5.51
CA ASN A 138 -8.03 -8.50 4.64
C ASN A 138 -7.47 -9.21 3.39
N LYS A 139 -7.99 -10.40 3.09
CA LYS A 139 -7.52 -11.21 1.96
C LYS A 139 -7.86 -10.61 0.59
N ASN A 140 -8.94 -9.82 0.52
CA ASN A 140 -9.45 -9.30 -0.75
C ASN A 140 -8.90 -7.90 -1.04
N THR A 141 -8.77 -7.05 -0.01
CA THR A 141 -8.30 -5.67 -0.16
C THR A 141 -6.82 -5.49 0.16
N GLY A 142 -6.17 -6.45 0.83
CA GLY A 142 -4.78 -6.32 1.30
C GLY A 142 -4.65 -5.48 2.58
N GLU A 143 -5.65 -4.65 2.91
CA GLU A 143 -5.64 -3.70 4.01
C GLU A 143 -5.51 -4.37 5.40
N PHE A 144 -4.80 -3.68 6.30
CA PHE A 144 -4.64 -4.08 7.69
C PHE A 144 -5.69 -3.43 8.60
N VAL A 145 -6.51 -4.25 9.24
CA VAL A 145 -7.50 -3.80 10.22
C VAL A 145 -7.05 -4.16 11.62
N LEU A 146 -7.06 -3.18 12.54
CA LEU A 146 -6.66 -3.40 13.92
C LEU A 146 -7.53 -4.49 14.57
N SER A 147 -6.87 -5.50 15.13
CA SER A 147 -7.53 -6.63 15.78
C SER A 147 -7.68 -6.38 17.27
N LYS A 148 -8.91 -6.09 17.71
CA LYS A 148 -9.24 -5.98 19.13
C LYS A 148 -8.83 -7.25 19.90
N THR A 149 -9.01 -8.42 19.32
CA THR A 149 -8.69 -9.69 19.98
C THR A 149 -7.19 -9.91 20.11
N LYS A 150 -6.39 -9.56 19.08
CA LYS A 150 -4.94 -9.63 19.20
C LYS A 150 -4.40 -8.61 20.19
N VAL A 151 -4.90 -7.37 20.16
CA VAL A 151 -4.52 -6.31 21.12
C VAL A 151 -4.81 -6.76 22.55
N ILE A 152 -6.00 -7.30 22.82
CA ILE A 152 -6.36 -7.81 24.16
C ILE A 152 -5.45 -8.98 24.56
N SER A 153 -5.21 -9.95 23.68
CA SER A 153 -4.29 -11.06 23.96
C SER A 153 -2.87 -10.59 24.27
N SER A 154 -2.34 -9.65 23.49
CA SER A 154 -1.02 -9.06 23.70
C SER A 154 -0.94 -8.26 25.00
N ALA A 155 -1.98 -7.48 25.33
CA ALA A 155 -2.06 -6.73 26.57
C ALA A 155 -2.14 -7.64 27.80
N LEU A 156 -2.97 -8.70 27.73
CA LEU A 156 -3.05 -9.71 28.79
C LEU A 156 -1.71 -10.44 28.97
N PHE A 157 -1.04 -10.80 27.87
CA PHE A 157 0.28 -11.41 27.94
C PHE A 157 1.30 -10.48 28.61
N ALA A 158 1.33 -9.19 28.22
CA ALA A 158 2.20 -8.20 28.81
C ALA A 158 1.91 -7.97 30.30
N LEU A 159 0.63 -7.91 30.70
CA LEU A 159 0.22 -7.77 32.09
C LEU A 159 0.68 -8.96 32.94
N LEU A 160 0.52 -10.19 32.44
CA LEU A 160 0.96 -11.39 33.15
C LEU A 160 2.49 -11.46 33.24
N PHE A 161 3.19 -11.02 32.19
CA PHE A 161 4.65 -10.92 32.20
C PHE A 161 5.16 -9.87 33.19
N ILE A 162 4.51 -8.70 33.26
CA ILE A 162 4.83 -7.67 34.25
C ILE A 162 4.53 -8.16 35.67
N ALA A 163 3.41 -8.85 35.87
CA ALA A 163 3.04 -9.41 37.17
C ALA A 163 4.08 -10.41 37.70
N ASP A 164 4.68 -11.22 36.83
CA ASP A 164 5.77 -12.14 37.19
C ASP A 164 6.97 -11.42 37.82
N ALA A 165 7.33 -10.23 37.30
CA ALA A 165 8.41 -9.41 37.87
C ALA A 165 8.16 -8.97 39.33
N PHE A 166 6.90 -9.00 39.79
CA PHE A 166 6.52 -8.61 41.15
C PHE A 166 6.25 -9.80 42.08
N VAL A 167 6.06 -11.01 41.56
CA VAL A 167 5.76 -12.19 42.36
C VAL A 167 6.99 -13.10 42.43
N SER A 168 7.90 -12.76 43.34
CA SER A 168 9.24 -13.36 43.51
C SER A 168 9.29 -14.84 43.90
N HIS A 169 8.17 -15.58 43.89
CA HIS A 169 8.06 -16.92 44.48
C HIS A 169 7.49 -17.98 43.53
N PHE A 170 7.07 -17.63 42.32
CA PHE A 170 6.63 -18.64 41.35
C PHE A 170 7.76 -19.06 40.43
N ASN A 171 7.73 -20.34 40.05
CA ASN A 171 8.55 -20.83 38.95
C ASN A 171 8.13 -20.08 37.68
N ILE A 172 9.04 -19.29 37.11
CA ILE A 172 8.83 -18.49 35.90
C ILE A 172 8.18 -19.35 34.81
N PHE A 173 8.63 -20.59 34.63
CA PHE A 173 8.04 -21.52 33.66
C PHE A 173 6.54 -21.75 33.88
N ALA A 174 6.10 -21.92 35.13
CA ALA A 174 4.70 -22.13 35.46
C ALA A 174 3.85 -20.89 35.13
N MET A 175 4.37 -19.69 35.40
CA MET A 175 3.68 -18.44 35.08
C MET A 175 3.46 -18.25 33.58
N TYR A 176 4.42 -18.67 32.75
CA TYR A 176 4.26 -18.63 31.29
C TYR A 176 3.30 -19.67 30.75
N VAL A 177 3.28 -20.88 31.31
CA VAL A 177 2.26 -21.87 30.98
C VAL A 177 0.88 -21.31 31.31
N VAL A 178 0.72 -20.69 32.48
CA VAL A 178 -0.51 -19.99 32.87
C VAL A 178 -0.82 -18.87 31.88
N ALA A 179 0.14 -18.02 31.53
CA ALA A 179 -0.07 -16.94 30.57
C ALA A 179 -0.53 -17.44 29.19
N ILE A 180 0.08 -18.49 28.67
CA ILE A 180 -0.35 -19.12 27.42
C ILE A 180 -1.77 -19.70 27.55
N MET A 181 -2.06 -20.40 28.65
CA MET A 181 -3.39 -20.98 28.90
C MET A 181 -4.49 -19.91 28.98
N PHE A 182 -4.19 -18.70 29.47
CA PHE A 182 -5.14 -17.60 29.53
C PHE A 182 -5.23 -16.78 28.24
N THR A 183 -4.14 -16.69 27.46
CA THR A 183 -4.09 -15.84 26.25
C THR A 183 -4.43 -16.57 24.95
N ALA A 184 -4.15 -17.88 24.88
CA ALA A 184 -4.43 -18.69 23.71
C ALA A 184 -5.94 -18.84 23.41
N PRO A 185 -6.85 -19.04 24.40
CA PRO A 185 -8.27 -19.16 24.12
C PRO A 185 -8.88 -17.88 23.53
N PRO A 186 -8.67 -16.66 24.09
CA PRO A 186 -9.13 -15.42 23.47
C PRO A 186 -8.58 -15.21 22.06
N PHE A 187 -7.31 -15.55 21.83
CA PHE A 187 -6.70 -15.47 20.50
C PHE A 187 -7.35 -16.43 19.50
N ALA A 188 -7.59 -17.69 19.91
CA ALA A 188 -8.24 -18.70 19.09
C ALA A 188 -9.69 -18.31 18.76
N VAL A 189 -10.45 -17.84 19.75
CA VAL A 189 -11.81 -17.29 19.56
C VAL A 189 -11.77 -16.12 18.58
N GLY A 190 -10.82 -15.20 18.74
CA GLY A 190 -10.62 -14.09 17.83
C GLY A 190 -10.30 -14.52 16.40
N CYS A 191 -9.49 -15.57 16.23
CA CYS A 191 -9.20 -16.16 14.91
C CYS A 191 -10.45 -16.75 14.27
N VAL A 192 -11.27 -17.46 15.06
CA VAL A 192 -12.52 -18.07 14.60
C VAL A 192 -13.53 -16.99 14.21
N ILE A 193 -13.77 -16.00 15.08
CA ILE A 193 -14.65 -14.86 14.78
C ILE A 193 -14.18 -14.16 13.52
N HIS A 194 -12.90 -13.79 13.43
CA HIS A 194 -12.37 -13.14 12.25
C HIS A 194 -12.60 -13.98 10.97
N LYS A 195 -12.37 -15.30 11.03
CA LYS A 195 -12.61 -16.17 9.87
C LYS A 195 -14.09 -16.27 9.49
N ILE A 196 -15.00 -16.20 10.46
CA ILE A 196 -16.46 -16.26 10.27
C ILE A 196 -17.05 -14.91 9.84
N THR A 197 -16.46 -13.78 10.28
CA THR A 197 -16.95 -12.43 9.96
C THR A 197 -16.29 -11.82 8.73
N ASN A 198 -15.14 -12.34 8.29
CA ASN A 198 -14.49 -11.99 7.01
C ASN A 198 -14.66 -13.03 5.85
N PRO A 199 -15.81 -13.70 5.62
CA PRO A 199 -16.00 -14.50 4.41
C PRO A 199 -16.47 -13.67 3.21
N ASN A 200 -16.84 -12.41 3.37
CA ASN A 200 -16.96 -11.37 2.33
C ASN A 200 -17.37 -10.08 3.05
N PRO A 201 -16.77 -8.91 2.76
CA PRO A 201 -17.33 -7.67 3.26
C PRO A 201 -18.74 -7.52 2.67
N THR A 202 -19.76 -7.46 3.53
CA THR A 202 -20.94 -6.68 3.19
C THR A 202 -20.41 -5.30 2.86
N ASN A 203 -20.56 -4.89 1.59
CA ASN A 203 -20.22 -3.55 1.16
C ASN A 203 -20.70 -2.58 2.24
N PRO A 204 -19.83 -1.70 2.80
CA PRO A 204 -20.33 -0.63 3.65
C PRO A 204 -21.43 0.08 2.84
N PRO A 205 -22.61 0.34 3.44
CA PRO A 205 -23.70 0.97 2.73
C PRO A 205 -23.15 2.22 2.06
N HIS A 206 -23.34 2.31 0.74
CA HIS A 206 -22.99 3.45 -0.09
C HIS A 206 -23.06 4.72 0.74
N ARG A 207 -21.87 5.31 0.99
CA ARG A 207 -21.74 6.64 1.56
C ARG A 207 -22.64 7.54 0.72
N ILE A 208 -23.70 7.97 1.36
CA ILE A 208 -24.77 8.87 0.94
C ILE A 208 -24.36 9.65 -0.30
N GLU A 209 -25.02 9.36 -1.42
CA GLU A 209 -25.06 10.27 -2.56
C GLU A 209 -25.40 11.66 -2.02
N SER A 210 -24.40 12.54 -2.00
CA SER A 210 -24.62 13.96 -1.76
C SER A 210 -25.64 14.40 -2.79
N LYS A 211 -26.86 14.72 -2.33
CA LYS A 211 -27.92 15.29 -3.15
C LYS A 211 -27.34 16.50 -3.87
N LYS A 212 -27.14 16.34 -5.18
CA LYS A 212 -26.88 17.42 -6.13
C LYS A 212 -27.86 18.56 -5.84
N PRO A 213 -27.41 19.80 -5.57
CA PRO A 213 -28.31 20.94 -5.48
C PRO A 213 -29.05 21.10 -6.81
N LYS A 214 -30.36 21.35 -6.71
CA LYS A 214 -31.29 21.50 -7.83
C LYS A 214 -30.82 22.55 -8.84
N GLU A 215 -30.99 22.21 -10.12
CA GLU A 215 -30.89 23.09 -11.28
C GLU A 215 -31.59 24.43 -11.06
N ILE A 216 -30.87 25.51 -11.35
CA ILE A 216 -31.45 26.81 -11.68
C ILE A 216 -31.88 26.75 -13.15
N LYS A 217 -33.17 27.00 -13.39
CA LYS A 217 -33.80 27.07 -14.70
C LYS A 217 -33.52 28.41 -15.40
N GLU A 218 -33.51 28.32 -16.74
CA GLU A 218 -33.68 29.35 -17.79
C GLU A 218 -32.48 30.27 -18.07
N VAL A 219 -32.13 30.55 -19.34
CA VAL A 219 -32.98 31.09 -20.42
C VAL A 219 -32.58 30.56 -21.83
N LYS A 220 -33.59 30.28 -22.66
CA LYS A 220 -33.52 30.05 -24.11
C LYS A 220 -33.15 31.32 -24.89
N LYS A 221 -32.33 31.18 -25.94
CA LYS A 221 -32.54 31.90 -27.21
C LYS A 221 -32.04 31.08 -28.41
N VAL A 222 -32.94 30.90 -29.37
CA VAL A 222 -32.81 30.19 -30.66
C VAL A 222 -32.28 31.20 -31.69
N GLU A 223 -31.41 30.78 -32.62
CA GLU A 223 -31.56 30.72 -34.10
C GLU A 223 -30.13 30.76 -34.68
N GLU A 224 -29.70 30.20 -35.81
CA GLU A 224 -30.34 29.60 -36.99
C GLU A 224 -29.26 28.77 -37.74
N LYS A 225 -29.68 27.86 -38.61
CA LYS A 225 -28.80 26.98 -39.43
C LYS A 225 -28.56 27.60 -40.82
N PRO A 226 -27.42 27.32 -41.48
CA PRO A 226 -27.53 26.62 -42.78
C PRO A 226 -26.46 25.54 -43.03
N LYS A 227 -26.75 24.65 -43.99
CA LYS A 227 -26.04 23.40 -44.31
C LYS A 227 -24.86 23.56 -45.30
N ALA A 228 -23.80 22.77 -45.02
CA ALA A 228 -22.89 21.99 -45.90
C ALA A 228 -21.91 22.74 -46.85
N PRO A 229 -20.64 22.27 -46.99
CA PRO A 229 -20.30 21.00 -47.66
C PRO A 229 -19.32 20.07 -46.91
N GLN A 230 -19.20 18.84 -47.40
CA GLN A 230 -18.36 17.73 -46.92
C GLN A 230 -16.85 17.90 -47.24
N MET A 231 -16.02 17.06 -46.60
CA MET A 231 -14.54 16.91 -46.58
C MET A 231 -13.90 17.66 -45.40
N ASP A 232 -13.01 17.11 -44.57
CA ASP A 232 -12.07 16.00 -44.70
C ASP A 232 -11.82 15.37 -43.30
N LYS A 233 -11.35 14.12 -43.24
CA LYS A 233 -11.01 13.41 -42.00
C LYS A 233 -9.89 14.15 -41.26
N THR A 234 -10.18 14.74 -40.11
CA THR A 234 -9.15 15.15 -39.15
C THR A 234 -9.56 14.68 -37.76
N LEU A 235 -8.84 13.67 -37.25
CA LEU A 235 -8.76 13.42 -35.81
C LEU A 235 -8.42 14.75 -35.10
N ILE A 236 -8.72 14.84 -33.80
CA ILE A 236 -8.30 15.87 -32.82
C ILE A 236 -9.36 16.93 -32.38
N PRO A 237 -10.58 16.53 -31.96
CA PRO A 237 -11.36 17.32 -30.99
C PRO A 237 -11.12 16.90 -29.53
N GLU A 238 -10.77 15.63 -29.29
CA GLU A 238 -10.75 15.03 -27.95
C GLU A 238 -9.44 15.30 -27.19
N PHE A 239 -8.30 15.35 -27.88
CA PHE A 239 -7.01 15.70 -27.24
C PHE A 239 -6.94 17.16 -26.78
N GLU A 240 -7.53 18.09 -27.52
CA GLU A 240 -7.59 19.49 -27.09
C GLU A 240 -8.45 19.65 -25.82
N ASN A 241 -9.50 18.86 -25.67
CA ASN A 241 -10.27 18.80 -24.43
C ASN A 241 -9.41 18.30 -23.24
N TYR A 242 -8.55 17.31 -23.46
CA TYR A 242 -7.63 16.84 -22.40
C TYR A 242 -6.58 17.87 -22.03
N LYS A 243 -5.98 18.56 -23.02
CA LYS A 243 -5.03 19.66 -22.75
C LYS A 243 -5.69 20.77 -21.95
N ALA A 244 -6.89 21.20 -22.34
CA ALA A 244 -7.65 22.22 -21.60
C ALA A 244 -7.95 21.78 -20.16
N LYS A 245 -8.30 20.51 -19.95
CA LYS A 245 -8.57 19.95 -18.62
C LYS A 245 -7.31 19.89 -17.76
N ILE A 246 -6.17 19.46 -18.31
CA ILE A 246 -4.89 19.44 -17.59
C ILE A 246 -4.44 20.87 -17.26
N SER A 247 -4.61 21.83 -18.18
CA SER A 247 -4.31 23.24 -17.93
C SER A 247 -5.17 23.81 -16.78
N THR A 248 -6.47 23.48 -16.77
CA THR A 248 -7.38 23.86 -15.68
C THR A 248 -6.93 23.29 -14.34
N LEU A 249 -6.56 22.01 -14.30
CA LEU A 249 -6.05 21.36 -13.08
C LEU A 249 -4.74 21.99 -12.61
N ASN A 250 -3.85 22.39 -13.52
CA ASN A 250 -2.62 23.11 -13.17
C ASN A 250 -2.92 24.46 -12.49
N ALA A 251 -3.86 25.23 -13.06
CA ALA A 251 -4.25 26.50 -12.47
C ALA A 251 -4.87 26.31 -11.08
N GLU A 252 -5.75 25.32 -10.93
CA GLU A 252 -6.38 24.97 -9.65
C GLU A 252 -5.36 24.54 -8.60
N PHE A 253 -4.45 23.63 -8.95
CA PHE A 253 -3.40 23.17 -8.05
C PHE A 253 -2.48 24.32 -7.61
N ASN A 254 -2.06 25.19 -8.54
CA ASN A 254 -1.19 26.32 -8.22
C ASN A 254 -1.86 27.32 -7.26
N ALA A 255 -3.15 27.56 -7.42
CA ALA A 255 -3.91 28.39 -6.49
C ALA A 255 -3.95 27.77 -5.09
N LYS A 256 -4.22 26.46 -5.00
CA LYS A 256 -4.30 25.72 -3.73
C LYS A 256 -2.96 25.56 -3.03
N ASP A 257 -1.89 25.25 -3.77
CA ASP A 257 -0.53 25.21 -3.23
C ASP A 257 -0.14 26.56 -2.62
N LYS A 258 -0.45 27.67 -3.30
CA LYS A 258 -0.19 29.01 -2.77
C LYS A 258 -0.96 29.27 -1.47
N VAL A 259 -2.25 28.97 -1.45
CA VAL A 259 -3.09 29.16 -0.25
C VAL A 259 -2.59 28.29 0.91
N ALA A 260 -2.27 27.02 0.66
CA ALA A 260 -1.73 26.12 1.70
C ALA A 260 -0.44 26.67 2.31
N ARG A 261 0.51 27.14 1.49
CA ARG A 261 1.76 27.77 1.97
C ARG A 261 1.50 29.02 2.80
N GLU A 262 0.62 29.91 2.34
CA GLU A 262 0.27 31.12 3.09
C GLU A 262 -0.35 30.79 4.46
N LEU A 263 -1.17 29.75 4.55
CA LEU A 263 -1.74 29.29 5.82
C LEU A 263 -0.68 28.69 6.75
N ILE A 264 0.22 27.86 6.21
CA ILE A 264 1.33 27.26 6.95
C ILE A 264 2.24 28.38 7.51
N GLU A 265 2.61 29.36 6.69
CA GLU A 265 3.46 30.50 7.08
C GLU A 265 2.79 31.40 8.12
N LYS A 266 1.47 31.62 8.02
CA LYS A 266 0.72 32.39 9.02
C LYS A 266 0.65 31.70 10.37
N ARG A 267 0.58 30.37 10.38
CA ARG A 267 0.34 29.57 11.59
C ARG A 267 1.63 29.16 12.30
N PHE A 268 2.63 28.74 11.55
CA PHE A 268 3.86 28.19 12.09
C PHE A 268 5.02 29.11 11.73
N GLN A 269 5.72 29.62 12.75
CA GLN A 269 6.94 30.37 12.51
C GLN A 269 8.10 29.40 12.24
N PRO A 270 8.91 29.61 11.18
CA PRO A 270 10.20 28.93 11.07
C PRO A 270 11.05 29.22 12.32
N PRO A 271 11.80 28.25 12.88
CA PRO A 271 12.14 26.94 12.34
C PRO A 271 11.37 25.76 12.96
N GLN A 272 10.10 25.94 13.34
CA GLN A 272 9.33 24.88 14.00
C GLN A 272 9.30 23.58 13.18
N LEU A 273 9.40 22.43 13.85
CA LEU A 273 9.39 21.11 13.20
C LEU A 273 8.11 20.92 12.38
N THR A 274 6.98 21.39 12.90
CA THR A 274 5.66 21.36 12.25
C THR A 274 5.65 22.16 10.94
N TYR A 275 6.20 23.38 10.94
CA TYR A 275 6.38 24.18 9.71
C TYR A 275 7.16 23.39 8.65
N THR A 276 8.30 22.81 9.06
CA THR A 276 9.20 22.09 8.16
C THR A 276 8.53 20.86 7.55
N ARG A 277 7.76 20.12 8.35
CA ARG A 277 6.98 18.95 7.89
C ARG A 277 5.92 19.35 6.87
N PHE A 278 5.12 20.38 7.17
CA PHE A 278 4.06 20.83 6.27
C PHE A 278 4.57 21.37 4.94
N ILE A 279 5.61 22.21 4.97
CA ILE A 279 6.23 22.71 3.74
C ILE A 279 6.83 21.57 2.92
N SER A 280 7.51 20.61 3.56
CA SER A 280 8.04 19.44 2.87
C SER A 280 6.94 18.60 2.19
N LEU A 281 5.78 18.46 2.84
CA LEU A 281 4.64 17.75 2.29
C LEU A 281 4.07 18.46 1.05
N VAL A 282 3.87 19.78 1.13
CA VAL A 282 3.41 20.60 0.01
C VAL A 282 4.42 20.55 -1.15
N ASP A 283 5.72 20.63 -0.86
CA ASP A 283 6.79 20.52 -1.86
C ASP A 283 6.78 19.16 -2.58
N LYS A 284 6.55 18.08 -1.82
CA LYS A 284 6.46 16.72 -2.36
C LYS A 284 5.23 16.55 -3.24
N SER A 285 4.07 17.08 -2.81
CA SER A 285 2.83 17.12 -3.57
C SER A 285 3.02 17.87 -4.91
N ARG A 286 3.60 19.08 -4.86
CA ARG A 286 3.93 19.88 -6.05
C ARG A 286 4.82 19.12 -7.02
N LYS A 287 5.90 18.50 -6.54
CA LYS A 287 6.84 17.77 -7.38
C LYS A 287 6.15 16.62 -8.14
N ILE A 288 5.25 15.90 -7.47
CA ILE A 288 4.50 14.80 -8.10
C ILE A 288 3.48 15.35 -9.08
N PHE A 289 2.71 16.36 -8.68
CA PHE A 289 1.70 16.97 -9.54
C PHE A 289 2.30 17.47 -10.86
N VAL A 290 3.39 18.25 -10.79
CA VAL A 290 4.08 18.78 -11.97
C VAL A 290 4.57 17.64 -12.86
N ARG A 291 5.20 16.60 -12.28
CA ARG A 291 5.68 15.45 -13.04
C ARG A 291 4.56 14.71 -13.79
N GLU A 292 3.45 14.44 -13.11
CA GLU A 292 2.32 13.72 -13.74
C GLU A 292 1.61 14.58 -14.79
N SER A 293 1.49 15.88 -14.55
CA SER A 293 0.95 16.84 -15.52
C SER A 293 1.82 16.93 -16.78
N GLU A 294 3.14 17.06 -16.61
CA GLU A 294 4.10 17.06 -17.73
C GLU A 294 4.06 15.73 -18.48
N SER A 295 3.99 14.60 -17.76
CA SER A 295 3.84 13.28 -18.39
C SER A 295 2.56 13.18 -19.23
N ALA A 296 1.43 13.68 -18.72
CA ALA A 296 0.17 13.68 -19.45
C ALA A 296 0.24 14.58 -20.69
N MET A 297 0.84 15.77 -20.56
CA MET A 297 1.06 16.67 -21.70
C MET A 297 2.00 16.06 -22.74
N ASN A 298 3.05 15.36 -22.33
CA ASN A 298 3.97 14.68 -23.24
C ASN A 298 3.26 13.56 -24.02
N ILE A 299 2.41 12.77 -23.35
CA ILE A 299 1.59 11.76 -24.04
C ILE A 299 0.68 12.43 -25.08
N LEU A 300 0.00 13.52 -24.74
CA LEU A 300 -0.89 14.25 -25.66
C LEU A 300 -0.15 14.89 -26.83
N ASN A 301 1.08 15.38 -26.61
CA ASN A 301 1.87 16.05 -27.63
C ASN A 301 2.59 15.08 -28.58
N LEU A 302 2.90 13.87 -28.09
CA LEU A 302 3.64 12.85 -28.84
C LEU A 302 2.73 11.79 -29.46
N ALA A 303 1.47 11.69 -29.04
CA ALA A 303 0.51 10.77 -29.64
C ALA A 303 0.16 11.24 -31.06
N THR A 304 0.50 10.41 -32.06
CA THR A 304 0.18 10.67 -33.47
C THR A 304 -1.27 10.35 -33.82
N GLU A 305 -1.91 9.47 -33.05
CA GLU A 305 -3.31 9.07 -33.25
C GLU A 305 -4.01 8.87 -31.91
N ASP A 306 -5.33 9.07 -31.92
CA ASP A 306 -6.19 8.74 -30.79
C ASP A 306 -6.32 7.22 -30.69
N SER A 307 -5.92 6.66 -29.55
CA SER A 307 -6.00 5.23 -29.30
C SER A 307 -6.62 4.98 -27.93
N PRO A 308 -7.38 3.88 -27.76
CA PRO A 308 -7.99 3.54 -26.46
C PRO A 308 -6.96 3.44 -25.32
N ARG A 309 -5.70 3.12 -25.66
CA ARG A 309 -4.60 3.08 -24.70
C ARG A 309 -4.14 4.47 -24.28
N VAL A 310 -4.02 5.40 -25.22
CA VAL A 310 -3.67 6.80 -24.90
C VAL A 310 -4.79 7.44 -24.09
N ASP A 311 -6.05 7.21 -24.47
CA ASP A 311 -7.22 7.71 -23.76
C ASP A 311 -7.29 7.20 -22.30
N SER A 312 -7.08 5.89 -22.07
CA SER A 312 -7.09 5.32 -20.73
C SER A 312 -5.95 5.84 -19.86
N GLU A 313 -4.75 5.98 -20.43
CA GLU A 313 -3.57 6.53 -19.75
C GLU A 313 -3.83 7.99 -19.33
N ILE A 314 -4.34 8.82 -20.23
CA ILE A 314 -4.66 10.23 -19.95
C ILE A 314 -5.77 10.35 -18.90
N LYS A 315 -6.83 9.55 -18.97
CA LYS A 315 -7.89 9.51 -17.95
C LYS A 315 -7.33 9.14 -16.58
N SER A 316 -6.44 8.15 -16.52
CA SER A 316 -5.75 7.74 -15.29
C SER A 316 -4.92 8.89 -14.70
N LYS A 317 -4.09 9.55 -15.52
CA LYS A 317 -3.30 10.71 -15.08
C LYS A 317 -4.19 11.87 -14.59
N ILE A 318 -5.28 12.17 -15.30
CA ILE A 318 -6.24 13.20 -14.88
C ILE A 318 -6.91 12.84 -13.55
N SER A 319 -7.24 11.56 -13.33
CA SER A 319 -7.78 11.09 -12.05
C SER A 319 -6.79 11.29 -10.92
N MET A 320 -5.51 11.00 -11.17
CA MET A 320 -4.43 11.20 -10.20
C MET A 320 -4.22 12.68 -9.87
N LEU A 321 -4.17 13.57 -10.86
CA LEU A 321 -4.07 15.02 -10.65
C LEU A 321 -5.23 15.55 -9.80
N LYS A 322 -6.46 15.06 -10.04
CA LYS A 322 -7.63 15.41 -9.22
C LYS A 322 -7.52 14.89 -7.78
N ALA A 323 -7.01 13.69 -7.58
CA ALA A 323 -6.80 13.13 -6.24
C ALA A 323 -5.79 13.97 -5.44
N ILE A 324 -4.70 14.39 -6.06
CA ILE A 324 -3.71 15.30 -5.44
C ILE A 324 -4.36 16.63 -5.06
N ILE A 325 -5.14 17.23 -5.97
CA ILE A 325 -5.87 18.48 -5.70
C ILE A 325 -6.85 18.32 -4.53
N SER A 326 -7.58 17.20 -4.47
CA SER A 326 -8.49 16.91 -3.35
C SER A 326 -7.75 16.83 -2.03
N LYS A 327 -6.57 16.20 -1.99
CA LYS A 327 -5.76 16.13 -0.77
C LYS A 327 -5.17 17.49 -0.37
N MET A 328 -4.88 18.37 -1.33
CA MET A 328 -4.52 19.76 -1.04
C MET A 328 -5.70 20.54 -0.45
N ASP A 329 -6.94 20.25 -0.85
CA ASP A 329 -8.14 20.81 -0.22
C ASP A 329 -8.30 20.31 1.21
N ASP A 330 -8.15 19.01 1.43
CA ASP A 330 -8.22 18.43 2.77
C ASP A 330 -7.18 19.09 3.69
N LEU A 331 -5.94 19.26 3.22
CA LEU A 331 -4.89 20.01 3.93
C LEU A 331 -5.31 21.44 4.26
N THR A 332 -5.82 22.16 3.26
CA THR A 332 -6.23 23.55 3.43
C THR A 332 -7.38 23.66 4.42
N ASN A 333 -8.38 22.78 4.31
CA ASN A 333 -9.56 22.75 5.18
C ASN A 333 -9.16 22.45 6.62
N GLU A 334 -8.32 21.44 6.85
CA GLU A 334 -7.85 21.12 8.21
C GLU A 334 -7.00 22.25 8.78
N LEU A 335 -6.10 22.84 7.99
CA LEU A 335 -5.32 24.01 8.42
C LEU A 335 -6.20 25.18 8.82
N VAL A 336 -7.35 25.38 8.16
CA VAL A 336 -8.37 26.40 8.47
C VAL A 336 -9.21 26.02 9.69
N LEU A 337 -9.73 24.79 9.75
CA LEU A 337 -10.59 24.31 10.84
C LEU A 337 -9.86 24.29 12.18
N THR A 338 -8.58 23.93 12.15
CA THR A 338 -7.74 23.92 13.34
C THR A 338 -7.15 25.31 13.66
N MET A 339 -7.48 26.39 12.92
CA MET A 339 -7.03 27.75 13.28
C MET A 339 -7.64 28.21 14.62
N ASP A 340 -8.81 27.69 14.97
CA ASP A 340 -9.54 28.06 16.20
C ASP A 340 -9.41 27.03 17.33
N SER A 341 -8.82 25.86 17.08
CA SER A 341 -8.67 24.76 18.05
C SER A 341 -7.23 24.23 18.10
N ALA A 342 -6.66 24.22 19.31
CA ALA A 342 -5.30 23.77 19.60
C ALA A 342 -5.18 22.24 19.75
N ASP A 343 -5.79 21.46 18.86
CA ASP A 343 -5.70 20.00 18.90
C ASP A 343 -4.81 19.48 17.76
N ASP A 344 -3.59 19.05 18.12
CA ASP A 344 -2.55 18.61 17.19
C ASP A 344 -2.80 17.18 16.62
N GLY A 345 -3.83 16.47 17.11
CA GLY A 345 -4.13 15.09 16.74
C GLY A 345 -4.60 14.91 15.29
N ASP A 346 -5.63 15.67 14.89
CA ASP A 346 -6.26 15.55 13.56
C ASP A 346 -5.30 15.99 12.44
N VAL A 347 -4.42 16.94 12.77
CA VAL A 347 -3.38 17.49 11.90
C VAL A 347 -2.35 16.42 11.50
N ASN A 348 -2.02 15.46 12.38
CA ASN A 348 -1.06 14.39 12.07
C ASN A 348 -1.68 13.30 11.19
N VAL A 349 -2.96 12.94 11.40
CA VAL A 349 -3.67 11.95 10.57
C VAL A 349 -3.72 12.41 9.11
N LEU A 350 -3.91 13.71 8.89
CA LEU A 350 -3.92 14.27 7.55
C LEU A 350 -2.54 14.27 6.86
N ILE A 351 -1.46 14.47 7.62
CA ILE A 351 -0.09 14.35 7.09
C ILE A 351 0.11 12.92 6.58
N ASP A 352 -0.27 11.93 7.37
CA ASP A 352 -0.14 10.51 7.01
C ASP A 352 -0.98 10.19 5.76
N ASP A 353 -2.24 10.66 5.70
CA ASP A 353 -3.15 10.50 4.56
C ASP A 353 -2.58 11.10 3.25
N MET A 354 -1.93 12.26 3.32
CA MET A 354 -1.26 12.86 2.17
C MET A 354 0.01 12.10 1.82
N GLU A 355 0.77 11.61 2.80
CA GLU A 355 1.94 10.77 2.56
C GLU A 355 1.58 9.45 1.87
N ASP A 356 0.43 8.86 2.20
CA ASP A 356 -0.12 7.65 1.58
C ASP A 356 -0.56 7.90 0.13
N VAL A 357 -1.25 9.00 -0.16
CA VAL A 357 -1.59 9.36 -1.55
C VAL A 357 -0.32 9.65 -2.35
N ILE A 358 0.64 10.33 -1.75
CA ILE A 358 1.95 10.56 -2.37
C ILE A 358 2.74 9.24 -2.54
N GLY A 359 2.60 8.31 -1.60
CA GLY A 359 3.23 6.99 -1.59
C GLY A 359 2.69 6.11 -2.70
N SER A 360 1.37 5.97 -2.79
CA SER A 360 0.68 5.17 -3.82
C SER A 360 0.96 5.64 -5.25
N ILE A 361 1.33 6.92 -5.45
CA ILE A 361 1.74 7.43 -6.77
C ILE A 361 3.17 6.99 -7.15
N LYS A 362 4.03 6.63 -6.19
CA LYS A 362 5.36 6.06 -6.52
C LYS A 362 5.26 4.66 -7.11
N ASP A 363 4.19 3.94 -6.80
CA ASP A 363 4.00 2.54 -7.19
C ASP A 363 3.41 2.36 -8.60
N TYR A 364 3.02 3.45 -9.26
CA TYR A 364 2.57 3.48 -10.66
C TYR A 364 3.70 3.51 -11.70
N LYS A 365 4.91 3.03 -11.34
CA LYS A 365 6.09 3.03 -12.22
C LYS A 365 6.33 1.72 -12.95
#